data_AF-A0A2Z6NVN1-F1
#
_entry.id   AF-A0A2Z6NVN1-F1
#
_cell.length_a   1.000
_cell.length_b   1.000
_cell.length_c   1.000
_cell.angle_alpha   90.00
_cell.angle_beta   90.00
_cell.angle_gamma   90.00
#
_symmetry.space_group_name_H-M   'P 1'
#
loop_
_entity.id
_entity.type
_entity.pdbx_description
1 polymer ?
#
loop_
_entity_poly.entity_id
_entity_poly.type
_entity_poly.pdbx_seq_one_letter_code
_entity_poly.pdbx_strand_id
1 'polypeptide(L)'
;MRETVIIGPTAVQSILPDCTKPISVGHSYSIEVFFDSFLRRIIDFGSGIDEFTIKHLYASTGPSRAEQTYEYTPPEALLNATWYQGPTSSTLKYDMWSVGVVMLEMVLGTPNIFQINALTRALLDRHLEGWNEGVKELAYSSMLVRCEDLHIITIIYFNMADRLRSFMELCILIPGVSGNSKKYHKVNQVGVSPASWKCSEEFFSRQIKARDPLKIGFSNIWALRLVRRLLLWDPEDRPSVDEALRHPYFQPPPRG
;
A
#
# COMPACT_ATOMS: atom_id res chain seq x y z
N MET A 1 -13.62 -20.50 7.35
CA MET A 1 -12.35 -19.89 7.79
C MET A 1 -12.05 -18.74 6.85
N ARG A 2 -11.99 -17.51 7.37
CA ARG A 2 -11.53 -16.32 6.64
C ARG A 2 -10.31 -15.85 7.42
N GLU A 3 -9.13 -16.26 6.97
CA GLU A 3 -7.85 -15.88 7.55
C GLU A 3 -7.31 -14.70 6.74
N THR A 4 -6.80 -13.66 7.43
CA THR A 4 -6.05 -12.58 6.77
C THR A 4 -4.59 -13.01 6.71
N VAL A 5 -4.00 -13.03 5.53
CA VAL A 5 -2.60 -13.46 5.33
C VAL A 5 -1.74 -12.21 5.24
N ILE A 6 -1.01 -11.87 6.31
CA ILE A 6 0.00 -10.82 6.18
C ILE A 6 1.07 -11.33 5.24
N ILE A 7 1.18 -10.70 4.08
CA ILE A 7 2.31 -10.88 3.18
C ILE A 7 3.52 -10.22 3.87
N GLY A 8 4.34 -11.05 4.49
CA GLY A 8 5.51 -10.68 5.27
C GLY A 8 6.51 -11.83 5.31
N PRO A 9 7.78 -11.56 5.65
CA PRO A 9 8.81 -12.58 5.63
C PRO A 9 8.48 -13.74 6.57
N THR A 10 8.76 -14.98 6.13
CA THR A 10 8.83 -16.17 7.00
C THR A 10 9.65 -15.87 8.25
N ALA A 11 9.02 -16.02 9.42
CA ALA A 11 9.66 -15.86 10.72
C ALA A 11 10.79 -16.89 10.88
N VAL A 12 12.04 -16.43 10.85
CA VAL A 12 13.17 -17.17 11.45
C VAL A 12 13.39 -16.61 12.86
N GLN A 13 13.34 -17.52 13.82
CA GLN A 13 13.41 -17.25 15.24
C GLN A 13 14.72 -16.54 15.64
N SER A 14 14.56 -15.34 16.22
CA SER A 14 15.43 -14.65 17.18
C SER A 14 16.94 -14.47 16.85
N ILE A 15 17.31 -13.25 16.48
CA ILE A 15 18.51 -12.58 17.04
C ILE A 15 18.11 -11.12 17.28
N LEU A 16 18.21 -10.63 18.54
CA LEU A 16 18.12 -9.21 18.86
C LEU A 16 19.04 -8.41 17.91
N PRO A 17 18.62 -7.30 17.31
CA PRO A 17 19.56 -6.46 16.57
C PRO A 17 20.52 -5.83 17.57
N ASP A 18 21.73 -6.37 17.63
CA ASP A 18 22.89 -5.68 18.17
C ASP A 18 23.19 -4.51 17.22
N CYS A 19 22.90 -3.28 17.66
CA CYS A 19 22.96 -2.03 16.89
C CYS A 19 24.39 -1.62 16.45
N THR A 20 25.38 -2.52 16.53
CA THR A 20 26.78 -2.24 16.20
C THR A 20 27.22 -2.77 14.84
N LYS A 21 26.36 -3.46 14.08
CA LYS A 21 26.75 -4.02 12.76
C LYS A 21 26.25 -3.15 11.60
N PRO A 22 27.10 -2.89 10.59
CA PRO A 22 26.72 -2.12 9.41
C PRO A 22 25.56 -2.79 8.66
N ILE A 23 24.61 -1.98 8.22
CA ILE A 23 23.42 -2.40 7.45
C ILE A 23 23.90 -3.14 6.20
N SER A 24 23.73 -4.46 6.20
CA SER A 24 23.92 -5.30 5.01
C SER A 24 22.82 -4.99 4.01
N VAL A 25 23.23 -4.73 2.77
CA VAL A 25 22.41 -4.37 1.61
C VAL A 25 21.30 -5.40 1.36
N GLY A 26 20.05 -4.92 1.35
CA GLY A 26 18.92 -5.40 0.54
C GLY A 26 18.52 -6.88 0.65
N HIS A 27 17.60 -7.20 1.56
CA HIS A 27 16.70 -8.34 1.34
C HIS A 27 15.44 -7.79 0.67
N SER A 28 15.25 -8.12 -0.61
CA SER A 28 13.99 -7.89 -1.32
C SER A 28 13.06 -9.03 -0.95
N TYR A 29 11.92 -8.72 -0.34
CA TYR A 29 10.90 -9.71 0.00
C TYR A 29 9.83 -9.70 -1.09
N SER A 30 9.46 -10.88 -1.56
CA SER A 30 8.53 -11.08 -2.67
C SER A 30 7.32 -11.88 -2.18
N ILE A 31 6.17 -11.67 -2.83
CA ILE A 31 5.06 -12.60 -2.71
C ILE A 31 5.47 -13.91 -3.36
N GLU A 32 5.50 -14.99 -2.59
CA GLU A 32 5.87 -16.29 -3.10
C GLU A 32 4.70 -16.87 -3.91
N VAL A 33 4.80 -16.77 -5.24
CA VAL A 33 3.89 -17.41 -6.19
C VAL A 33 4.63 -18.55 -6.85
N PHE A 34 4.22 -19.79 -6.56
CA PHE A 34 4.76 -20.95 -7.27
C PHE A 34 4.05 -21.13 -8.61
N PHE A 35 4.84 -21.39 -9.65
CA PHE A 35 4.36 -21.70 -10.99
C PHE A 35 4.58 -23.18 -11.29
N ASP A 36 3.50 -23.96 -11.19
CA ASP A 36 3.44 -25.29 -11.82
C ASP A 36 2.55 -25.16 -13.05
N SER A 37 3.07 -25.44 -14.25
CA SER A 37 2.27 -25.56 -15.47
C SER A 37 1.29 -24.39 -15.74
N PHE A 38 1.75 -23.14 -15.53
CA PHE A 38 1.01 -21.86 -15.61
C PHE A 38 -0.12 -21.66 -14.58
N LEU A 39 -0.35 -22.62 -13.68
CA LEU A 39 -1.23 -22.45 -12.54
C LEU A 39 -0.49 -21.66 -11.45
N ARG A 40 -1.08 -20.54 -11.01
CA ARG A 40 -0.57 -19.76 -9.88
C ARG A 40 -1.18 -20.28 -8.59
N ARG A 41 -0.33 -20.58 -7.61
CA ARG A 41 -0.74 -20.96 -6.25
C ARG A 41 -0.17 -19.95 -5.25
N ILE A 42 -0.99 -19.57 -4.28
CA ILE A 42 -0.56 -18.76 -3.13
C ILE A 42 0.05 -19.72 -2.11
N ILE A 43 1.21 -19.35 -1.58
CA ILE A 43 1.92 -20.06 -0.51
C ILE A 43 2.37 -19.07 0.56
N ASP A 44 3.12 -19.55 1.54
CA ASP A 44 3.66 -18.79 2.67
C ASP A 44 2.58 -18.15 3.58
N PHE A 45 1.79 -19.00 4.23
CA PHE A 45 0.79 -18.61 5.22
C PHE A 45 1.36 -18.49 6.65
N GLY A 46 2.70 -18.50 6.80
CA GLY A 46 3.37 -18.60 8.11
C GLY A 46 3.13 -17.40 9.05
N SER A 47 2.65 -16.29 8.49
CA SER A 47 2.33 -15.02 9.17
C SER A 47 0.84 -14.66 9.11
N GLY A 48 -0.03 -15.66 8.89
CA GLY A 48 -1.47 -15.46 8.92
C GLY A 48 -1.96 -14.94 10.29
N ILE A 49 -2.88 -13.98 10.27
CA ILE A 49 -3.54 -13.45 11.46
C ILE A 49 -4.91 -14.12 11.62
N ASP A 50 -5.10 -14.74 12.77
CA ASP A 50 -6.40 -15.08 13.34
C ASP A 50 -6.37 -14.92 14.88
N GLU A 51 -7.47 -15.28 15.55
CA GLU A 51 -7.55 -15.18 17.02
C GLU A 51 -6.52 -16.08 17.73
N PHE A 52 -6.15 -17.21 17.12
CA PHE A 52 -5.17 -18.14 17.66
C PHE A 52 -3.74 -17.60 17.45
N THR A 53 -3.36 -17.19 16.25
CA THR A 53 -2.00 -16.72 15.95
C THR A 53 -1.67 -15.41 16.66
N ILE A 54 -2.63 -14.50 16.84
CA ILE A 54 -2.43 -13.30 17.68
C ILE A 54 -1.96 -13.70 19.09
N LYS A 55 -2.61 -14.70 19.70
CA LYS A 55 -2.30 -15.12 21.08
C LYS A 55 -1.02 -15.94 21.20
N HIS A 56 -0.70 -16.75 20.18
CA HIS A 56 0.36 -17.76 20.28
C HIS A 56 1.64 -17.43 19.50
N LEU A 57 1.53 -16.68 18.40
CA LEU A 57 2.67 -16.32 17.53
C LEU A 57 3.19 -14.91 17.82
N TYR A 58 2.29 -13.97 18.12
CA TYR A 58 2.62 -12.54 18.24
C TYR A 58 2.63 -11.99 19.69
N ALA A 59 2.44 -12.87 20.68
CA ALA A 59 2.37 -12.52 22.10
C ALA A 59 1.35 -11.40 22.42
N SER A 60 1.45 -10.79 23.60
CA SER A 60 0.51 -9.75 24.06
C SER A 60 0.62 -8.42 23.30
N THR A 61 1.70 -8.20 22.55
CA THR A 61 1.95 -6.97 21.78
C THR A 61 1.35 -7.01 20.38
N GLY A 62 1.01 -8.20 19.87
CA GLY A 62 0.51 -8.41 18.52
C GLY A 62 1.59 -8.20 17.43
N PRO A 63 1.21 -8.37 16.15
CA PRO A 63 2.13 -8.31 15.03
C PRO A 63 2.76 -6.92 14.89
N SER A 64 4.08 -6.90 14.68
CA SER A 64 4.84 -5.66 14.53
C SER A 64 4.90 -5.22 13.06
N ARG A 65 5.54 -4.07 12.79
CA ARG A 65 5.85 -3.67 11.40
C ARG A 65 6.93 -4.53 10.74
N ALA A 66 7.79 -5.19 11.53
CA ALA A 66 8.85 -6.06 10.99
C ALA A 66 8.26 -7.28 10.27
N GLU A 67 7.03 -7.66 10.62
CA GLU A 67 6.33 -8.83 10.08
C GLU A 67 5.57 -8.48 8.79
N GLN A 68 5.79 -7.28 8.24
CA GLN A 68 5.14 -6.78 7.04
C GLN A 68 6.18 -6.41 5.99
N THR A 69 5.90 -6.69 4.72
CA THR A 69 6.72 -6.16 3.62
C THR A 69 6.24 -4.75 3.24
N TYR A 70 7.07 -3.74 3.51
CA TYR A 70 6.77 -2.31 3.37
C TYR A 70 6.18 -1.92 2.00
N GLU A 71 6.68 -2.52 0.92
CA GLU A 71 6.27 -2.26 -0.45
C GLU A 71 4.79 -2.63 -0.68
N TYR A 72 4.33 -3.72 -0.08
CA TYR A 72 2.99 -4.29 -0.24
C TYR A 72 2.02 -3.89 0.89
N THR A 73 2.51 -3.19 1.91
CA THR A 73 1.71 -2.72 3.06
C THR A 73 0.66 -1.67 2.63
N PRO A 74 -0.60 -1.79 3.07
CA PRO A 74 -1.65 -0.82 2.82
C PRO A 74 -1.53 0.44 3.70
N PRO A 75 -2.15 1.56 3.31
CA PRO A 75 -2.02 2.83 4.01
C PRO A 75 -2.49 2.77 5.46
N GLU A 76 -3.55 2.01 5.77
CA GLU A 76 -4.05 1.88 7.14
C GLU A 76 -3.05 1.21 8.09
N ALA A 77 -2.30 0.21 7.61
CA ALA A 77 -1.25 -0.45 8.39
C ALA A 77 0.05 0.37 8.43
N LEU A 78 0.28 1.19 7.39
CA LEU A 78 1.35 2.18 7.37
C LEU A 78 1.07 3.38 8.25
N LEU A 79 -0.17 3.66 8.65
CA LEU A 79 -0.60 4.80 9.47
C LEU A 79 -1.02 4.43 10.90
N ASN A 80 -1.43 3.18 11.12
CA ASN A 80 -1.79 2.67 12.43
C ASN A 80 -1.06 1.35 12.73
N ALA A 81 -0.20 1.34 13.75
CA ALA A 81 0.53 0.14 14.18
C ALA A 81 -0.40 -0.96 14.76
N THR A 82 -1.59 -0.59 15.25
CA THR A 82 -2.59 -1.53 15.78
C THR A 82 -3.74 -1.77 14.80
N TRP A 83 -3.50 -1.60 13.49
CA TRP A 83 -4.51 -1.79 12.43
C TRP A 83 -5.27 -3.12 12.54
N TYR A 84 -4.59 -4.18 13.00
CA TYR A 84 -5.16 -5.53 13.16
C TYR A 84 -6.23 -5.63 14.26
N GLN A 85 -6.34 -4.63 15.14
CA GLN A 85 -7.39 -4.51 16.16
C GLN A 85 -8.65 -3.79 15.63
N GLY A 86 -8.63 -3.32 14.39
CA GLY A 86 -9.75 -2.66 13.75
C GLY A 86 -10.92 -3.60 13.44
N PRO A 87 -11.99 -3.07 12.84
CA PRO A 87 -13.13 -3.86 12.40
C PRO A 87 -12.70 -5.01 11.48
N THR A 88 -13.25 -6.19 11.67
CA THR A 88 -12.95 -7.38 10.85
C THR A 88 -13.21 -7.14 9.35
N SER A 89 -14.21 -6.29 9.02
CA SER A 89 -14.50 -5.88 7.64
C SER A 89 -13.34 -5.17 6.95
N SER A 90 -12.56 -4.38 7.71
CA SER A 90 -11.38 -3.67 7.24
C SER A 90 -10.15 -4.57 7.21
N THR A 91 -9.90 -5.34 8.28
CA THR A 91 -8.68 -6.15 8.41
C THR A 91 -8.61 -7.29 7.38
N LEU A 92 -9.76 -7.86 7.00
CA LEU A 92 -9.85 -8.86 5.93
C LEU A 92 -9.54 -8.30 4.52
N LYS A 93 -9.48 -6.97 4.36
CA LYS A 93 -9.20 -6.30 3.09
C LYS A 93 -7.75 -5.83 2.98
N TYR A 94 -6.90 -6.12 3.97
CA TYR A 94 -5.46 -5.90 3.92
C TYR A 94 -4.87 -6.54 2.65
N ASP A 95 -5.09 -7.84 2.47
CA ASP A 95 -4.48 -8.63 1.38
C ASP A 95 -4.97 -8.14 0.00
N MET A 96 -6.18 -7.60 -0.07
CA MET A 96 -6.75 -7.06 -1.30
C MET A 96 -5.96 -5.86 -1.83
N TRP A 97 -5.39 -5.05 -0.94
CA TRP A 97 -4.47 -3.99 -1.34
C TRP A 97 -3.19 -4.57 -1.94
N SER A 98 -2.59 -5.55 -1.27
CA SER A 98 -1.35 -6.17 -1.72
C SER A 98 -1.51 -6.87 -3.07
N VAL A 99 -2.67 -7.48 -3.34
CA VAL A 99 -3.02 -7.98 -4.69
C VAL A 99 -3.03 -6.85 -5.72
N GLY A 100 -3.56 -5.68 -5.38
CA GLY A 100 -3.50 -4.49 -6.25
C GLY A 100 -2.07 -4.03 -6.54
N VAL A 101 -1.18 -4.10 -5.53
CA VAL A 101 0.25 -3.80 -5.66
C VAL A 101 0.92 -4.79 -6.63
N VAL A 102 0.69 -6.10 -6.47
CA VAL A 102 1.22 -7.13 -7.39
C VAL A 102 0.73 -6.94 -8.82
N MET A 103 -0.55 -6.61 -9.01
CA MET A 103 -1.07 -6.34 -10.34
C MET A 103 -0.39 -5.14 -11.00
N LEU A 104 -0.06 -4.09 -10.24
CA LEU A 104 0.73 -2.98 -10.74
C LEU A 104 2.18 -3.37 -11.01
N GLU A 105 2.80 -4.13 -10.13
CA GLU A 105 4.16 -4.64 -10.31
C GLU A 105 4.28 -5.46 -11.62
N MET A 106 3.31 -6.33 -11.91
CA MET A 106 3.27 -7.09 -13.16
C MET A 106 3.18 -6.18 -14.41
N VAL A 107 2.50 -5.04 -14.30
CA VAL A 107 2.35 -4.08 -15.42
C VAL A 107 3.58 -3.18 -15.55
N LEU A 108 4.18 -2.78 -14.44
CA LEU A 108 5.29 -1.83 -14.42
C LEU A 108 6.67 -2.52 -14.51
N GLY A 109 6.74 -3.81 -14.21
CA GLY A 109 7.99 -4.60 -14.20
C GLY A 109 8.95 -4.20 -13.08
N THR A 110 8.44 -3.64 -11.97
CA THR A 110 9.26 -3.18 -10.84
C THR A 110 8.47 -3.28 -9.52
N PRO A 111 9.11 -3.71 -8.41
CA PRO A 111 8.47 -3.73 -7.09
C PRO A 111 8.29 -2.31 -6.51
N ASN A 112 9.04 -1.33 -7.04
CA ASN A 112 9.04 0.05 -6.55
C ASN A 112 7.88 0.89 -7.12
N ILE A 113 6.66 0.36 -7.12
CA ILE A 113 5.49 0.96 -7.79
C ILE A 113 5.10 2.33 -7.22
N PHE A 114 5.45 2.59 -5.95
CA PHE A 114 5.17 3.84 -5.26
C PHE A 114 6.37 4.78 -5.21
N GLN A 115 7.43 4.52 -5.96
CA GLN A 115 8.55 5.46 -6.03
C GLN A 115 8.15 6.73 -6.78
N ILE A 116 8.40 7.87 -6.15
CA ILE A 116 8.25 9.18 -6.78
C ILE A 116 9.48 9.51 -7.63
N ASN A 117 9.30 10.34 -8.66
CA ASN A 117 10.42 10.74 -9.51
C ASN A 117 11.45 11.58 -8.73
N ALA A 118 12.71 11.55 -9.15
CA ALA A 118 13.82 12.23 -8.46
C ALA A 118 13.61 13.75 -8.32
N LEU A 119 12.96 14.38 -9.30
CA LEU A 119 12.62 15.80 -9.24
C LEU A 119 11.56 16.08 -8.17
N THR A 120 10.49 15.29 -8.12
CA THR A 120 9.46 15.41 -7.07
C THR A 120 10.08 15.22 -5.69
N ARG A 121 10.98 14.25 -5.54
CA ARG A 121 11.71 14.01 -4.29
C ARG A 121 12.54 15.24 -3.89
N ALA A 122 13.39 15.74 -4.77
CA ALA A 122 14.19 16.94 -4.50
C ALA A 122 13.34 18.18 -4.16
N LEU A 123 12.17 18.33 -4.79
CA LEU A 123 11.23 19.41 -4.47
C LEU A 123 10.56 19.22 -3.11
N LEU A 124 10.24 17.97 -2.74
CA LEU A 124 9.70 17.62 -1.43
C LEU A 124 10.74 17.89 -0.34
N ASP A 125 11.98 17.46 -0.55
CA ASP A 125 13.11 17.68 0.37
C ASP A 125 13.27 19.18 0.67
N ARG A 126 13.33 20.01 -0.38
CA ARG A 126 13.39 21.48 -0.23
C ARG A 126 12.19 22.07 0.53
N HIS A 127 11.00 21.47 0.40
CA HIS A 127 9.82 21.94 1.12
C HIS A 127 9.86 21.59 2.61
N LEU A 128 10.48 20.45 2.94
CA LEU A 128 10.60 19.93 4.30
C LEU A 128 11.81 20.49 5.08
N GLU A 129 12.81 21.03 4.38
CA GLU A 129 14.04 21.65 4.95
C GLU A 129 13.78 22.77 5.97
N GLY A 130 12.59 23.38 5.98
CA GLY A 130 12.21 24.45 6.92
C GLY A 130 11.23 24.04 8.03
N TRP A 131 10.79 22.78 8.08
CA TRP A 131 9.84 22.33 9.10
C TRP A 131 10.59 22.08 10.42
N ASN A 132 10.09 22.65 11.51
CA ASN A 132 10.60 22.34 12.86
C ASN A 132 10.50 20.83 13.10
N GLU A 133 11.53 20.21 13.70
CA GLU A 133 11.53 18.79 14.08
C GLU A 133 10.27 18.40 14.86
N GLY A 134 9.75 19.27 15.74
CA GLY A 134 8.47 19.03 16.44
C GLY A 134 7.22 19.09 15.55
N VAL A 135 7.25 19.81 14.42
CA VAL A 135 6.15 19.85 13.44
C VAL A 135 6.24 18.68 12.46
N LYS A 136 7.46 18.25 12.12
CA LYS A 136 7.68 16.96 11.45
C LYS A 136 7.15 15.84 12.33
N GLU A 137 7.48 15.87 13.62
CA GLU A 137 6.99 14.92 14.61
C GLU A 137 5.46 14.95 14.72
N LEU A 138 4.83 16.11 14.93
CA LEU A 138 3.37 16.25 15.04
C LEU A 138 2.59 15.94 13.75
N ALA A 139 3.16 16.19 12.56
CA ALA A 139 2.54 15.83 11.28
C ALA A 139 2.41 14.30 11.11
N TYR A 140 3.17 13.51 11.87
CA TYR A 140 3.07 12.05 11.91
C TYR A 140 2.90 11.46 13.32
N SER A 141 2.74 12.29 14.36
CA SER A 141 2.65 11.88 15.78
C SER A 141 1.37 11.10 16.10
N SER A 142 0.41 11.00 15.17
CA SER A 142 -0.62 9.97 15.27
C SER A 142 -0.08 8.54 15.08
N MET A 143 1.21 8.36 14.81
CA MET A 143 1.83 7.05 14.62
C MET A 143 3.19 6.93 15.33
N LEU A 144 3.11 6.58 16.62
CA LEU A 144 4.22 6.35 17.55
C LEU A 144 5.30 5.38 17.05
N VAL A 145 6.57 5.78 17.19
CA VAL A 145 7.65 4.93 17.73
C VAL A 145 8.55 5.81 18.61
N ARG A 146 8.75 5.39 19.87
CA ARG A 146 9.82 5.90 20.73
C ARG A 146 11.13 5.25 20.29
N CYS A 147 11.95 5.98 19.55
CA CYS A 147 13.36 5.66 19.34
C CYS A 147 14.14 6.96 19.56
N GLU A 148 15.14 6.90 20.42
CA GLU A 148 15.96 8.06 20.83
C GLU A 148 16.93 8.53 19.72
N ASP A 149 16.92 7.88 18.55
CA ASP A 149 17.80 8.19 17.42
C ASP A 149 17.12 9.08 16.37
N LEU A 150 17.54 10.35 16.34
CA LEU A 150 17.09 11.37 15.39
C LEU A 150 17.24 10.93 13.92
N HIS A 151 18.23 10.09 13.60
CA HIS A 151 18.50 9.62 12.24
C HIS A 151 17.47 8.59 11.74
N ILE A 152 16.99 7.70 12.62
CA ILE A 152 15.95 6.71 12.29
C ILE A 152 14.61 7.40 12.09
N ILE A 153 14.30 8.36 12.96
CA ILE A 153 13.18 9.30 12.84
C ILE A 153 13.21 9.89 11.43
N THR A 154 14.27 10.59 11.04
CA THR A 154 14.40 11.23 9.71
C THR A 154 14.12 10.26 8.54
N ILE A 155 14.70 9.05 8.55
CA ILE A 155 14.50 8.05 7.48
C ILE A 155 13.03 7.60 7.39
N ILE A 156 12.35 7.38 8.53
CA ILE A 156 10.93 7.00 8.54
C ILE A 156 10.06 8.13 7.98
N TYR A 157 10.31 9.38 8.36
CA TYR A 157 9.58 10.55 7.85
C TYR A 157 9.71 10.68 6.33
N PHE A 158 10.93 10.56 5.79
CA PHE A 158 11.17 10.63 4.35
C PHE A 158 10.43 9.54 3.59
N ASN A 159 10.49 8.30 4.06
CA ASN A 159 9.82 7.17 3.41
C ASN A 159 8.29 7.33 3.39
N MET A 160 7.72 7.87 4.46
CA MET A 160 6.28 8.08 4.58
C MET A 160 5.79 9.26 3.72
N ALA A 161 6.56 10.36 3.68
CA ALA A 161 6.26 11.51 2.84
C ALA A 161 6.29 11.13 1.34
N ASP A 162 7.29 10.34 0.93
CA ASP A 162 7.40 9.78 -0.42
C ASP A 162 6.18 8.93 -0.75
N ARG A 163 5.77 8.06 0.17
CA ARG A 163 4.61 7.17 -0.02
C ARG A 163 3.31 7.96 -0.18
N LEU A 164 3.04 8.92 0.72
CA LEU A 164 1.87 9.78 0.64
C LEU A 164 1.86 10.59 -0.66
N ARG A 165 3.02 11.12 -1.08
CA ARG A 165 3.15 11.82 -2.35
C ARG A 165 2.82 10.92 -3.53
N SER A 166 3.32 9.69 -3.52
CA SER A 166 3.03 8.71 -4.54
C SER A 166 1.55 8.37 -4.63
N PHE A 167 0.89 8.19 -3.48
CA PHE A 167 -0.55 7.97 -3.42
C PHE A 167 -1.35 9.14 -4.00
N MET A 168 -0.91 10.38 -3.81
CA MET A 168 -1.53 11.53 -4.46
C MET A 168 -1.29 11.54 -5.98
N GLU A 169 -0.08 11.23 -6.45
CA GLU A 169 0.22 11.17 -7.89
C GLU A 169 -0.55 10.06 -8.61
N LEU A 170 -0.78 8.94 -7.93
CA LEU A 170 -1.58 7.81 -8.40
C LEU A 170 -3.07 7.96 -8.07
N CYS A 171 -3.51 9.09 -7.52
CA CYS A 171 -4.92 9.33 -7.19
C CYS A 171 -5.55 8.28 -6.26
N ILE A 172 -4.74 7.67 -5.41
CA ILE A 172 -5.16 6.80 -4.31
C ILE A 172 -5.62 7.66 -3.14
N LEU A 173 -4.86 8.71 -2.81
CA LEU A 173 -5.18 9.68 -1.77
C LEU A 173 -5.58 11.01 -2.40
N ILE A 174 -6.76 11.54 -2.03
CA ILE A 174 -7.22 12.87 -2.46
C ILE A 174 -7.36 13.75 -1.21
N PRO A 175 -6.46 14.74 -1.02
CA PRO A 175 -6.53 15.64 0.13
C PRO A 175 -7.85 16.42 0.17
N GLY A 176 -8.45 16.57 1.36
CA GLY A 176 -9.65 17.38 1.58
C GLY A 176 -10.98 16.70 1.27
N VAL A 177 -10.97 15.44 0.82
CA VAL A 177 -12.18 14.63 0.67
C VAL A 177 -12.24 13.64 1.83
N SER A 178 -12.96 13.99 2.90
CA SER A 178 -13.17 13.09 4.04
C SER A 178 -13.92 11.83 3.58
N GLY A 179 -13.47 10.65 3.99
CA GLY A 179 -13.91 9.31 3.55
C GLY A 179 -15.39 8.97 3.68
N ASN A 180 -16.23 9.90 4.15
CA ASN A 180 -17.68 9.75 4.18
C ASN A 180 -18.37 10.30 2.92
N SER A 181 -17.94 9.89 1.73
CA SER A 181 -18.69 10.17 0.51
C SER A 181 -18.90 8.93 -0.33
N LYS A 182 -20.08 8.33 -0.15
CA LYS A 182 -20.82 7.47 -1.08
C LYS A 182 -21.10 8.13 -2.45
N LYS A 183 -20.18 8.93 -2.97
CA LYS A 183 -20.28 9.70 -4.21
C LYS A 183 -18.95 9.69 -4.95
N TYR A 184 -18.57 8.51 -5.45
CA TYR A 184 -17.68 8.43 -6.61
C TYR A 184 -18.37 8.85 -7.93
N HIS A 185 -19.60 9.39 -7.86
CA HIS A 185 -20.32 9.92 -9.03
C HIS A 185 -21.02 11.26 -8.75
N LYS A 186 -20.81 12.19 -9.69
CA LYS A 186 -21.35 13.55 -9.87
C LYS A 186 -20.87 14.62 -8.89
N VAL A 187 -19.99 15.51 -9.36
CA VAL A 187 -20.21 16.99 -9.34
C VAL A 187 -19.49 17.63 -10.54
N ASN A 188 -20.26 18.19 -11.47
CA ASN A 188 -19.87 19.35 -12.27
C ASN A 188 -19.99 20.58 -11.35
N GLN A 189 -18.92 21.34 -11.08
CA GLN A 189 -18.95 22.81 -10.99
C GLN A 189 -17.61 23.41 -10.56
N VAL A 190 -17.18 24.37 -11.40
CA VAL A 190 -16.18 25.44 -11.30
C VAL A 190 -15.84 25.93 -9.88
N GLY A 191 -14.56 25.80 -9.51
CA GLY A 191 -13.93 26.40 -8.32
C GLY A 191 -12.46 25.98 -8.23
N VAL A 192 -11.53 26.92 -8.36
CA VAL A 192 -10.08 26.63 -8.43
C VAL A 192 -9.56 26.19 -7.06
N SER A 193 -9.46 24.88 -6.87
CA SER A 193 -8.82 24.24 -5.71
C SER A 193 -7.36 23.82 -6.05
N PRO A 194 -6.39 23.93 -5.13
CA PRO A 194 -4.95 23.74 -5.43
C PRO A 194 -4.57 22.31 -5.87
N ALA A 195 -5.41 21.32 -5.57
CA ALA A 195 -5.35 20.00 -6.18
C ALA A 195 -6.51 19.89 -7.17
N SER A 196 -6.20 20.05 -8.46
CA SER A 196 -7.21 19.98 -9.52
C SER A 196 -7.94 18.64 -9.48
N TRP A 197 -9.26 18.66 -9.71
CA TRP A 197 -10.18 17.52 -9.90
C TRP A 197 -9.80 16.56 -11.07
N LYS A 198 -8.53 16.15 -11.15
CA LYS A 198 -7.93 15.40 -12.26
C LYS A 198 -7.84 13.89 -12.01
N CYS A 199 -8.36 13.36 -10.90
CA CYS A 199 -8.26 11.94 -10.57
C CYS A 199 -9.25 11.03 -11.32
N SER A 200 -9.35 11.25 -12.64
CA SER A 200 -10.14 10.43 -13.54
C SER A 200 -9.45 9.10 -13.86
N GLU A 201 -10.21 8.17 -14.47
CA GLU A 201 -9.68 6.90 -14.96
C GLU A 201 -8.57 7.12 -16.00
N GLU A 202 -8.75 8.09 -16.89
CA GLU A 202 -7.81 8.44 -17.95
C GLU A 202 -6.53 9.06 -17.38
N PHE A 203 -6.63 9.84 -16.31
CA PHE A 203 -5.46 10.37 -15.64
C PHE A 203 -4.65 9.25 -14.99
N PHE A 204 -5.30 8.35 -14.25
CA PHE A 204 -4.63 7.19 -13.66
C PHE A 204 -3.96 6.32 -14.73
N SER A 205 -4.67 6.02 -15.83
CA SER A 205 -4.12 5.29 -16.97
C SER A 205 -2.85 5.96 -17.52
N ARG A 206 -2.86 7.29 -17.72
CA ARG A 206 -1.69 8.05 -18.15
C ARG A 206 -0.54 7.99 -17.14
N GLN A 207 -0.84 8.06 -15.84
CA GLN A 207 0.16 7.96 -14.78
C GLN A 207 0.85 6.60 -14.74
N ILE A 208 0.09 5.52 -14.94
CA ILE A 208 0.66 4.17 -15.07
C ILE A 208 1.49 4.05 -16.34
N LYS A 209 0.94 4.47 -17.49
CA LYS A 209 1.65 4.45 -18.78
C LYS A 209 2.95 5.27 -18.75
N ALA A 210 2.98 6.38 -18.00
CA ALA A 210 4.17 7.20 -17.83
C ALA A 210 5.26 6.48 -17.01
N ARG A 211 4.88 5.67 -16.02
CA ARG A 211 5.80 4.88 -15.18
C ARG A 211 6.23 3.57 -15.83
N ASP A 212 5.39 3.00 -16.70
CA ASP A 212 5.72 1.80 -17.47
C ASP A 212 6.95 2.06 -18.38
N PRO A 213 8.03 1.27 -18.28
CA PRO A 213 9.19 1.36 -19.18
C PRO A 213 8.83 1.21 -20.66
N LEU A 214 7.85 0.36 -20.99
CA LEU A 214 7.40 0.08 -22.35
C LEU A 214 6.33 1.06 -22.86
N LYS A 215 5.83 1.95 -21.98
CA LYS A 215 4.77 2.92 -22.30
C LYS A 215 3.51 2.27 -22.87
N ILE A 216 3.16 1.07 -22.42
CA ILE A 216 1.95 0.35 -22.82
C ILE A 216 0.83 0.66 -21.80
N GLY A 217 1.11 0.46 -20.51
CA GLY A 217 0.14 0.49 -19.43
C GLY A 217 -0.75 -0.76 -19.42
N PHE A 218 -1.97 -0.63 -18.91
CA PHE A 218 -2.93 -1.74 -18.92
C PHE A 218 -3.52 -1.94 -20.32
N SER A 219 -3.36 -3.14 -20.87
CA SER A 219 -3.99 -3.54 -22.14
C SER A 219 -5.50 -3.83 -21.99
N ASN A 220 -5.96 -4.20 -20.79
CA ASN A 220 -7.35 -4.46 -20.47
C ASN A 220 -7.90 -3.40 -19.51
N ILE A 221 -8.91 -2.64 -19.96
CA ILE A 221 -9.53 -1.58 -19.15
C ILE A 221 -10.16 -2.10 -17.85
N TRP A 222 -10.68 -3.33 -17.86
CA TRP A 222 -11.23 -3.96 -16.66
C TRP A 222 -10.14 -4.31 -15.64
N ALA A 223 -8.93 -4.62 -16.10
CA ALA A 223 -7.79 -4.82 -15.19
C ALA A 223 -7.43 -3.51 -14.50
N LEU A 224 -7.36 -2.41 -15.25
CA LEU A 224 -7.12 -1.07 -14.71
C LEU A 224 -8.18 -0.69 -13.67
N ARG A 225 -9.47 -0.93 -13.98
CA ARG A 225 -10.59 -0.65 -13.06
C ARG A 225 -10.54 -1.51 -11.80
N LEU A 226 -10.18 -2.79 -11.93
CA LEU A 226 -10.00 -3.68 -10.78
C LEU A 226 -8.91 -3.15 -9.86
N VAL A 227 -7.74 -2.82 -10.41
CA VAL A 227 -6.60 -2.29 -9.64
C VAL A 227 -6.96 -0.99 -8.93
N ARG A 228 -7.68 -0.06 -9.58
CA ARG A 228 -8.18 1.15 -8.93
C ARG A 228 -9.08 0.86 -7.72
N ARG A 229 -9.87 -0.22 -7.76
CA ARG A 229 -10.72 -0.63 -6.63
C ARG A 229 -9.92 -1.31 -5.52
N LEU A 230 -8.93 -2.13 -5.87
CA LEU A 230 -8.04 -2.80 -4.91
C LEU A 230 -7.18 -1.80 -4.13
N LEU A 231 -6.79 -0.70 -4.78
CA LEU A 231 -5.95 0.36 -4.19
C LEU A 231 -6.76 1.54 -3.64
N LEU A 232 -8.00 1.30 -3.22
CA LEU A 232 -8.76 2.32 -2.49
C LEU A 232 -8.11 2.58 -1.13
N TRP A 233 -7.99 3.87 -0.81
CA TRP A 233 -7.39 4.37 0.44
C TRP A 233 -8.12 3.86 1.67
N ASP A 234 -9.46 3.99 1.68
CA ASP A 234 -10.28 3.51 2.78
C ASP A 234 -10.50 1.99 2.63
N PRO A 235 -10.10 1.16 3.61
CA PRO A 235 -10.35 -0.27 3.57
C PRO A 235 -11.85 -0.60 3.49
N GLU A 236 -12.75 0.21 4.05
CA GLU A 236 -14.19 -0.07 3.98
C GLU A 236 -14.75 0.03 2.54
N ASP A 237 -14.17 0.89 1.70
CA ASP A 237 -14.55 1.01 0.28
C ASP A 237 -13.87 -0.04 -0.62
N ARG A 238 -12.77 -0.64 -0.16
CA ARG A 238 -12.03 -1.69 -0.88
C ARG A 238 -12.90 -2.94 -1.03
N PRO A 239 -12.89 -3.64 -2.18
CA PRO A 239 -13.67 -4.87 -2.34
C PRO A 239 -13.12 -5.99 -1.46
N SER A 240 -14.00 -6.83 -0.94
CA SER A 240 -13.65 -8.15 -0.42
C SER A 240 -13.22 -9.11 -1.55
N VAL A 241 -12.64 -10.26 -1.20
CA VAL A 241 -12.28 -11.32 -2.16
C VAL A 241 -13.48 -11.70 -3.05
N ASP A 242 -14.63 -11.98 -2.45
CA ASP A 242 -15.85 -12.39 -3.16
C ASP A 242 -16.38 -11.30 -4.11
N GLU A 243 -16.20 -10.03 -3.77
CA GLU A 243 -16.57 -8.90 -4.63
C GLU A 243 -15.56 -8.69 -5.77
N ALA A 244 -14.27 -8.85 -5.48
CA ALA A 244 -13.22 -8.74 -6.47
C ALA A 244 -13.33 -9.84 -7.54
N LEU A 245 -13.62 -11.08 -7.15
CA LEU A 245 -13.82 -12.20 -8.09
C LEU A 245 -15.04 -12.02 -9.01
N ARG A 246 -16.05 -11.25 -8.57
CA ARG A 246 -17.22 -10.91 -9.39
C ARG A 246 -16.95 -9.75 -10.37
N HIS A 247 -15.77 -9.13 -10.31
CA HIS A 247 -15.42 -7.99 -11.17
C HIS A 247 -15.42 -8.41 -12.66
N PRO A 248 -15.86 -7.53 -13.59
CA PRO A 248 -15.88 -7.83 -15.04
C PRO A 248 -14.55 -8.29 -15.63
N TYR A 249 -13.43 -8.00 -14.95
CA TYR A 249 -12.10 -8.49 -15.34
C TYR A 249 -12.01 -10.02 -15.39
N PHE A 250 -12.71 -10.71 -14.47
CA PHE A 250 -12.75 -12.17 -14.39
C PHE A 250 -13.92 -12.79 -15.15
N GLN A 251 -14.80 -11.96 -15.72
CA GLN A 251 -15.93 -12.45 -16.49
C GLN A 251 -15.48 -12.74 -17.93
N PRO A 252 -15.94 -13.85 -18.53
CA PRO A 252 -15.68 -14.10 -19.94
C PRO A 252 -16.30 -12.99 -20.79
N PRO A 253 -15.70 -12.66 -21.95
CA PRO A 253 -16.34 -11.76 -22.89
C PRO A 253 -17.75 -12.29 -23.23
N PRO A 254 -18.75 -11.40 -23.39
CA PRO A 254 -20.11 -11.84 -23.72
C PRO A 254 -20.07 -12.70 -24.98
N ARG A 255 -20.65 -13.90 -24.90
CA ARG A 255 -20.80 -14.79 -26.05
C ARG A 255 -21.80 -14.11 -27.01
N GLY A 256 -21.30 -13.62 -28.13
CA GLY A 256 -22.12 -13.18 -29.27
C GLY A 256 -22.77 -14.35 -29.97
#